data_AF-A0AAP4X7E5-F1
#
_entry.id   AF-A0AAP4X7E5-F1
#
_cell.length_a   1.000
_cell.length_b   1.000
_cell.length_c   1.000
_cell.angle_alpha   90.00
_cell.angle_beta   90.00
_cell.angle_gamma   90.00
#
_symmetry.space_group_name_H-M   'P 1'
#
loop_
_entity.id
_entity.type
_entity.pdbx_description
1 polymer ?
#
loop_
_entity_poly.entity_id
_entity_poly.type
_entity_poly.pdbx_seq_one_letter_code
_entity_poly.pdbx_strand_id
1 'polypeptide(L)'
;MNDSMDNDWKKCNSINTIRLAKWTAAWVITLAITTFGPIFLWPENDIITVATIGGNFLVGIGMIWANKQHLASLDELQQKIQLNAMGLSLGVGLIVGISYSTLATTGIINAHAEISHLVIVMSLTYMVGIILGNRKYR
;
A
#
# COMPACT_ATOMS: atom_id res chain seq x y z
N MET A 1 1.60 33.66 -20.40
CA MET A 1 2.83 32.88 -20.13
C MET A 1 2.72 32.04 -18.84
N ASN A 2 1.85 32.41 -17.88
CA ASN A 2 1.60 31.63 -16.66
C ASN A 2 0.65 30.41 -16.88
N ASP A 3 -0.30 30.51 -17.83
CA ASP A 3 -1.28 29.43 -18.10
C ASP A 3 -0.71 28.18 -18.76
N SER A 4 0.38 28.30 -19.53
CA SER A 4 1.03 27.12 -20.15
C SER A 4 1.77 26.29 -19.11
N MET A 5 2.45 26.93 -18.16
CA MET A 5 3.17 26.25 -17.08
C MET A 5 2.21 25.58 -16.07
N ASP A 6 1.10 26.22 -15.72
CA ASP A 6 0.12 25.65 -14.78
C ASP A 6 -0.64 24.43 -15.37
N ASN A 7 -0.93 24.46 -16.67
CA ASN A 7 -1.55 23.33 -17.38
C ASN A 7 -0.60 22.13 -17.54
N ASP A 8 0.70 22.36 -17.77
CA ASP A 8 1.70 21.29 -17.85
C ASP A 8 1.95 20.64 -16.48
N TRP A 9 1.97 21.43 -15.39
CA TRP A 9 2.08 20.89 -14.03
C TRP A 9 0.89 20.02 -13.63
N LYS A 10 -0.34 20.46 -13.92
CA LYS A 10 -1.56 19.66 -13.66
C LYS A 10 -1.61 18.38 -14.51
N LYS A 11 -1.18 18.44 -15.77
CA LYS A 11 -1.04 17.25 -16.64
C LYS A 11 0.00 16.27 -16.09
N CYS A 12 1.19 16.72 -15.72
CA CYS A 12 2.24 15.86 -15.15
C CYS A 12 1.78 15.17 -13.86
N ASN A 13 1.09 15.88 -12.96
CA ASN A 13 0.59 15.29 -11.71
C ASN A 13 -0.53 14.25 -11.94
N SER A 14 -1.41 14.50 -12.92
CA SER A 14 -2.44 13.55 -13.33
C SER A 14 -1.84 12.28 -13.94
N ILE A 15 -0.80 12.40 -14.77
CA ILE A 15 -0.12 11.26 -15.40
C ILE A 15 0.56 10.38 -14.34
N ASN A 16 1.24 10.96 -13.35
CA ASN A 16 1.85 10.20 -12.25
C ASN A 16 0.79 9.48 -11.39
N THR A 17 -0.34 10.12 -11.14
CA THR A 17 -1.45 9.51 -10.38
C THR A 17 -2.10 8.36 -11.15
N ILE A 18 -2.31 8.51 -12.47
CA ILE A 18 -2.80 7.43 -13.34
C ILE A 18 -1.79 6.28 -13.43
N ARG A 19 -0.50 6.60 -13.48
CA ARG A 19 0.57 5.58 -13.49
C ARG A 19 0.60 4.80 -12.19
N LEU A 20 0.44 5.47 -11.04
CA LEU A 20 0.30 4.81 -9.74
C LEU A 20 -0.95 3.91 -9.73
N ALA A 21 -2.11 4.42 -10.13
CA ALA A 21 -3.35 3.65 -10.17
C ALA A 21 -3.22 2.39 -11.05
N LYS A 22 -2.56 2.50 -12.22
CA LYS A 22 -2.28 1.36 -13.09
C LYS A 22 -1.35 0.34 -12.43
N TRP A 23 -0.29 0.78 -11.76
CA TRP A 23 0.63 -0.12 -11.04
C TRP A 23 -0.03 -0.80 -9.85
N THR A 24 -0.84 -0.07 -9.08
CA THR A 24 -1.63 -0.64 -7.98
C THR A 24 -2.66 -1.64 -8.51
N ALA A 25 -3.38 -1.30 -9.59
CA ALA A 25 -4.33 -2.21 -10.21
C ALA A 25 -3.65 -3.47 -10.75
N ALA A 26 -2.50 -3.33 -11.44
CA ALA A 26 -1.72 -4.48 -11.90
C ALA A 26 -1.23 -5.35 -10.74
N TRP A 27 -0.80 -4.74 -9.64
CA TRP A 27 -0.41 -5.48 -8.44
C TRP A 27 -1.59 -6.21 -7.80
N VAL A 28 -2.75 -5.58 -7.66
CA VAL A 28 -3.97 -6.23 -7.12
C VAL A 28 -4.47 -7.35 -8.03
N ILE A 29 -4.41 -7.18 -9.36
CA ILE A 29 -4.78 -8.23 -10.33
C ILE A 29 -3.83 -9.43 -10.20
N THR A 30 -2.52 -9.19 -10.14
CA THR A 30 -1.55 -10.29 -9.96
C THR A 30 -1.71 -10.96 -8.60
N LEU A 31 -2.07 -10.23 -7.55
CA LEU A 31 -2.38 -10.79 -6.24
C LEU A 31 -3.62 -11.68 -6.32
N ALA A 32 -4.69 -11.22 -6.98
CA ALA A 32 -5.90 -12.02 -7.21
C ALA A 32 -5.58 -13.30 -7.99
N ILE A 33 -4.78 -13.23 -9.06
CA ILE A 33 -4.33 -14.42 -9.80
C ILE A 33 -3.50 -15.34 -8.91
N THR A 34 -2.65 -14.80 -8.03
CA THR A 34 -1.83 -15.60 -7.11
C THR A 34 -2.68 -16.33 -6.07
N THR A 35 -3.71 -15.67 -5.53
CA THR A 35 -4.58 -16.23 -4.50
C THR A 35 -5.62 -17.19 -5.09
N PHE A 36 -6.20 -16.88 -6.24
CA PHE A 36 -7.27 -17.67 -6.86
C PHE A 36 -6.77 -18.66 -7.92
N GLY A 37 -5.57 -18.47 -8.48
CA GLY A 37 -4.98 -19.33 -9.51
C GLY A 37 -4.84 -20.79 -9.09
N PRO A 38 -4.28 -21.10 -7.89
CA PRO A 38 -4.21 -22.48 -7.39
C PRO A 38 -5.59 -23.13 -7.17
N ILE A 39 -6.63 -22.32 -6.98
CA ILE A 39 -7.99 -22.78 -6.72
C ILE A 39 -8.74 -23.09 -8.02
N PHE A 40 -8.57 -22.27 -9.07
CA PHE A 40 -9.38 -22.34 -10.29
C PHE A 40 -8.63 -22.75 -11.58
N LEU A 41 -7.32 -22.46 -11.69
CA LEU A 41 -6.58 -22.59 -12.95
C LEU A 41 -5.56 -23.72 -12.94
N TRP A 42 -4.86 -23.96 -11.82
CA TRP A 42 -3.82 -24.98 -11.71
C TRP A 42 -3.82 -25.66 -10.33
N PRO A 43 -4.85 -26.45 -10.00
CA PRO A 43 -4.88 -27.20 -8.75
C PRO A 43 -3.65 -28.11 -8.64
N GLU A 44 -3.03 -28.13 -7.45
CA GLU A 44 -1.88 -28.98 -7.08
C GLU A 44 -0.56 -28.74 -7.84
N ASN A 45 -0.41 -27.61 -8.55
CA ASN A 45 0.88 -27.24 -9.14
C ASN A 45 1.64 -26.22 -8.28
N ASP A 46 2.47 -26.73 -7.36
CA ASP A 46 3.29 -25.92 -6.46
C ASP A 46 4.30 -25.04 -7.20
N ILE A 47 4.84 -25.52 -8.32
CA ILE A 47 5.85 -24.79 -9.10
C ILE A 47 5.25 -23.52 -9.70
N ILE A 48 4.06 -23.64 -10.32
CA ILE A 48 3.35 -22.49 -10.90
C ILE A 48 2.91 -21.51 -9.81
N THR A 49 2.48 -22.04 -8.65
CA THR A 49 2.08 -21.22 -7.51
C THR A 49 3.24 -20.39 -6.98
N VAL A 50 4.41 -21.01 -6.75
CA VAL A 50 5.63 -20.30 -6.32
C VAL A 50 6.08 -19.28 -7.36
N ALA A 51 6.05 -19.64 -8.66
CA ALA A 51 6.41 -18.71 -9.74
C ALA A 51 5.48 -17.48 -9.78
N THR A 52 4.18 -17.68 -9.57
CA THR A 52 3.19 -16.60 -9.57
C THR A 52 3.35 -15.69 -8.35
N ILE A 53 3.61 -16.25 -7.16
CA ILE A 53 3.96 -15.49 -5.95
C ILE A 53 5.22 -14.63 -6.21
N GLY A 54 6.26 -15.22 -6.82
CA GLY A 54 7.47 -14.49 -7.20
C GLY A 54 7.19 -13.35 -8.19
N GLY A 55 6.33 -13.59 -9.18
CA GLY A 55 5.86 -12.57 -10.11
C GLY A 55 5.09 -11.44 -9.42
N ASN A 56 4.15 -11.76 -8.52
CA ASN A 56 3.42 -10.75 -7.75
C ASN A 56 4.36 -9.91 -6.88
N PHE A 57 5.37 -10.52 -6.28
CA PHE A 57 6.39 -9.81 -5.51
C PHE A 57 7.16 -8.80 -6.37
N LEU A 58 7.59 -9.19 -7.57
CA LEU A 58 8.27 -8.29 -8.51
C LEU A 58 7.37 -7.12 -8.95
N VAL A 59 6.10 -7.39 -9.24
CA VAL A 59 5.12 -6.33 -9.56
C VAL A 59 4.90 -5.41 -8.35
N GLY A 60 4.94 -5.95 -7.14
CA GLY A 60 4.90 -5.19 -5.89
C GLY A 60 6.05 -4.20 -5.75
N ILE A 61 7.28 -4.61 -6.10
CA ILE A 61 8.46 -3.71 -6.14
C ILE A 61 8.22 -2.55 -7.13
N GLY A 62 7.67 -2.86 -8.32
CA GLY A 62 7.31 -1.86 -9.31
C GLY A 62 6.27 -0.84 -8.79
N MET A 63 5.26 -1.33 -8.06
CA MET A 63 4.25 -0.51 -7.40
C MET A 63 4.87 0.41 -6.34
N ILE A 64 5.81 -0.08 -5.52
CA ILE A 64 6.52 0.74 -4.52
C ILE A 64 7.28 1.88 -5.21
N TRP A 65 7.97 1.59 -6.32
CA TRP A 65 8.69 2.61 -7.07
C TRP A 65 7.75 3.67 -7.66
N ALA A 66 6.60 3.24 -8.21
CA ALA A 66 5.57 4.14 -8.69
C ALA A 66 4.99 5.02 -7.56
N ASN A 67 4.77 4.46 -6.37
CA ASN A 67 4.29 5.22 -5.20
C ASN A 67 5.31 6.27 -4.75
N LYS A 68 6.60 5.89 -4.71
CA LYS A 68 7.68 6.83 -4.40
C LYS A 68 7.72 7.98 -5.40
N GLN A 69 7.59 7.68 -6.70
CA GLN A 69 7.56 8.70 -7.75
C GLN A 69 6.34 9.64 -7.62
N HIS A 70 5.18 9.10 -7.25
CA HIS A 70 3.97 9.90 -7.01
C HIS A 70 4.15 10.85 -5.81
N LEU A 71 4.69 10.35 -4.70
CA LEU A 71 4.97 11.18 -3.51
C LEU A 71 5.99 12.28 -3.79
N ALA A 72 6.98 12.01 -4.64
CA ALA A 72 7.98 13.01 -5.04
C ALA A 72 7.44 14.09 -5.98
N SER A 73 6.30 13.85 -6.65
CA SER A 73 5.62 14.85 -7.49
C SER A 73 4.64 15.76 -6.74
N LEU A 74 4.41 15.51 -5.44
CA LEU A 74 3.58 16.35 -4.58
C LEU A 74 4.35 17.61 -4.15
N ASP A 75 3.63 18.63 -3.68
CA ASP A 75 4.25 19.78 -3.03
C ASP A 75 4.87 19.38 -1.67
N GLU A 76 5.76 20.21 -1.14
CA GLU A 76 6.49 19.91 0.10
C GLU A 76 5.54 19.69 1.29
N LEU A 77 4.43 20.43 1.33
CA LEU A 77 3.43 20.35 2.39
C LEU A 77 2.70 18.99 2.35
N GLN A 78 2.15 18.59 1.20
CA GLN A 78 1.49 17.29 1.05
C GLN A 78 2.49 16.15 1.24
N GLN A 79 3.71 16.25 0.70
CA GLN A 79 4.75 15.25 0.90
C GLN A 79 5.05 15.04 2.39
N LYS A 80 5.13 16.12 3.17
CA LYS A 80 5.34 16.06 4.63
C LYS A 80 4.15 15.44 5.36
N ILE A 81 2.92 15.78 4.99
CA ILE A 81 1.72 15.15 5.57
C ILE A 81 1.72 13.65 5.30
N GLN A 82 1.98 13.26 4.06
CA GLN A 82 2.03 11.88 3.60
C GLN A 82 3.11 11.07 4.33
N LEU A 83 4.34 11.61 4.45
CA LEU A 83 5.44 10.98 5.19
C LEU A 83 5.14 10.83 6.67
N ASN A 84 4.57 11.84 7.32
CA ASN A 84 4.19 11.76 8.72
C ASN A 84 3.09 10.72 8.95
N ALA A 85 2.10 10.65 8.07
CA ALA A 85 1.02 9.66 8.15
C ALA A 85 1.53 8.23 7.93
N MET A 86 2.45 8.01 6.97
CA MET A 86 3.11 6.72 6.76
C MET A 86 3.96 6.33 7.97
N GLY A 87 4.72 7.27 8.56
CA GLY A 87 5.49 7.02 9.77
C GLY A 87 4.60 6.61 10.96
N LEU A 88 3.47 7.29 11.14
CA LEU A 88 2.47 6.96 12.15
C LEU A 88 1.90 5.54 11.92
N SER A 89 1.49 5.20 10.69
CA SER A 89 0.92 3.88 10.40
C SER A 89 1.93 2.75 10.59
N LEU A 90 3.20 2.99 10.25
CA LEU A 90 4.28 2.03 10.48
C LEU A 90 4.52 1.81 11.98
N GLY A 91 4.57 2.89 12.78
CA GLY A 91 4.75 2.78 14.24
C GLY A 91 3.60 2.03 14.92
N VAL A 92 2.36 2.38 14.59
CA VAL A 92 1.18 1.69 15.13
C VAL A 92 1.11 0.24 14.64
N GLY A 93 1.38 0.00 13.36
CA GLY A 93 1.43 -1.34 12.78
C GLY A 93 2.45 -2.24 13.48
N LEU A 94 3.63 -1.72 13.82
CA LEU A 94 4.66 -2.47 14.54
C LEU A 94 4.22 -2.82 15.97
N ILE A 95 3.70 -1.84 16.73
CA ILE A 95 3.27 -2.06 18.12
C ILE A 95 2.10 -3.05 18.16
N VAL A 96 1.07 -2.80 17.34
CA VAL A 96 -0.11 -3.67 17.26
C VAL A 96 0.28 -5.05 16.73
N GLY A 97 1.15 -5.14 15.74
CA GLY A 97 1.64 -6.40 15.17
C GLY A 97 2.36 -7.28 16.19
N ILE A 98 3.28 -6.69 16.96
CA ILE A 98 4.01 -7.42 18.02
C ILE A 98 3.03 -7.84 19.12
N SER A 99 2.19 -6.92 19.62
CA SER A 99 1.20 -7.27 20.63
C SER A 99 0.23 -8.35 20.15
N TYR A 100 -0.27 -8.25 18.92
CA TYR A 100 -1.19 -9.23 18.37
C TYR A 100 -0.53 -10.61 18.21
N SER A 101 0.72 -10.64 17.74
CA SER A 101 1.50 -11.87 17.67
C SER A 101 1.75 -12.49 19.05
N THR A 102 2.02 -11.70 20.10
CA THR A 102 2.25 -12.23 21.45
C THR A 102 0.96 -12.70 22.12
N LEU A 103 -0.18 -12.05 21.86
CA LEU A 103 -1.49 -12.54 22.33
C LEU A 103 -1.86 -13.87 21.67
N ALA A 104 -1.55 -14.05 20.38
CA ALA A 104 -1.77 -15.31 19.69
C ALA A 104 -0.86 -16.44 20.20
N THR A 105 0.42 -16.16 20.49
CA THR A 105 1.36 -17.18 20.99
C THR A 105 1.11 -17.55 22.46
N THR A 106 0.53 -16.65 23.26
CA THR A 106 0.18 -16.91 24.66
C THR A 106 -1.15 -17.65 24.83
N GLY A 107 -1.90 -17.89 23.75
CA GLY A 107 -3.15 -18.66 23.78
C GLY A 107 -4.32 -17.96 24.49
N ILE A 108 -4.16 -16.68 24.85
CA ILE A 108 -5.23 -15.88 25.49
C ILE A 108 -6.34 -15.57 24.49
N ILE A 109 -5.99 -15.45 23.20
CA ILE A 109 -6.93 -15.19 22.11
C ILE A 109 -6.84 -16.33 21.10
N ASN A 110 -7.98 -17.00 20.85
CA ASN A 110 -8.15 -18.03 19.80
C ASN A 110 -8.29 -17.44 18.39
N ALA A 111 -8.13 -16.12 18.23
CA ALA A 111 -8.12 -15.50 16.90
C ALA A 111 -6.84 -15.93 16.18
N HIS A 112 -7.01 -16.61 15.04
CA HIS A 112 -5.91 -16.85 14.12
C HIS A 112 -5.31 -15.49 13.76
N ALA A 113 -4.01 -15.31 14.02
CA ALA A 113 -3.35 -14.05 13.80
C ALA A 113 -3.17 -13.80 12.30
N GLU A 114 -4.23 -13.33 11.64
CA GLU A 114 -4.19 -13.06 10.21
C GLU A 114 -3.60 -11.67 9.96
N ILE A 115 -2.72 -11.61 8.96
CA ILE A 115 -2.10 -10.37 8.47
C ILE A 115 -3.15 -9.34 8.03
N SER A 116 -4.34 -9.79 7.60
CA SER A 116 -5.48 -8.96 7.20
C SER A 116 -5.87 -7.93 8.27
N HIS A 117 -5.95 -8.35 9.55
CA HIS A 117 -6.30 -7.47 10.66
C HIS A 117 -5.28 -6.35 10.86
N LEU A 118 -3.99 -6.66 10.73
CA LEU A 118 -2.92 -5.66 10.85
C LEU A 118 -2.98 -4.64 9.71
N VAL A 119 -3.20 -5.11 8.49
CA VAL A 119 -3.32 -4.23 7.32
C VAL A 119 -4.49 -3.25 7.48
N ILE A 120 -5.63 -3.70 8.02
CA ILE A 120 -6.80 -2.84 8.29
C ILE A 120 -6.44 -1.75 9.31
N VAL A 121 -5.83 -2.12 10.44
CA VAL A 121 -5.43 -1.16 11.48
C VAL A 121 -4.44 -0.13 10.94
N MET A 122 -3.45 -0.57 10.16
CA MET A 122 -2.48 0.33 9.53
C MET A 122 -3.15 1.28 8.54
N SER A 123 -4.09 0.80 7.73
CA SER A 123 -4.82 1.61 6.74
C SER A 123 -5.68 2.69 7.41
N LEU A 124 -6.41 2.33 8.47
CA LEU A 124 -7.20 3.29 9.26
C LEU A 124 -6.31 4.33 9.93
N THR A 125 -5.19 3.89 10.51
CA THR A 125 -4.21 4.77 11.16
C THR A 125 -3.63 5.77 10.17
N TYR A 126 -3.22 5.30 9.00
CA TYR A 126 -2.72 6.15 7.92
C TYR A 126 -3.78 7.19 7.50
N MET A 127 -5.03 6.76 7.29
CA MET A 127 -6.13 7.66 6.93
C MET A 127 -6.36 8.75 7.98
N VAL A 128 -6.35 8.40 9.27
CA VAL A 128 -6.43 9.37 10.37
C VAL A 128 -5.24 10.33 10.33
N GLY A 129 -4.02 9.83 10.09
CA GLY A 129 -2.81 10.65 9.95
C GLY A 129 -2.92 11.70 8.83
N ILE A 130 -3.46 11.32 7.68
CA ILE A 130 -3.70 12.24 6.56
C ILE A 130 -4.74 13.30 6.92
N ILE A 131 -5.87 12.91 7.53
CA ILE A 131 -6.94 13.84 7.92
C ILE A 131 -6.41 14.86 8.94
N LEU A 132 -5.68 14.41 9.96
CA LEU A 132 -5.10 15.28 10.98
C LEU A 132 -4.03 16.21 10.38
N GLY A 133 -3.19 15.70 9.49
CA GLY A 133 -2.21 16.51 8.76
C GLY A 133 -2.90 17.61 7.94
N ASN A 134 -3.89 17.26 7.11
CA ASN A 134 -4.61 18.23 6.29
C ASN A 134 -5.39 19.26 7.12
N ARG A 135 -5.90 18.90 8.31
CA ARG A 135 -6.56 19.86 9.21
C ARG A 135 -5.60 20.82 9.90
N LYS A 136 -4.35 20.42 10.14
CA LYS A 136 -3.34 21.24 10.83
C LYS A 136 -2.74 22.33 9.92
N TYR A 137 -2.73 22.10 8.62
CA TYR A 137 -2.11 22.97 7.62
C TYR A 137 -3.13 23.72 6.74
N ARG A 138 -4.43 23.58 7.02
CA ARG A 138 -5.49 24.49 6.55
C ARG A 138 -5.61 25.67 7.51
#